data_AF-A0A4P9XN29-F1
#
_entry.id   AF-A0A4P9XN29-F1
#
_cell.length_a   1.000
_cell.length_b   1.000
_cell.length_c   1.000
_cell.angle_alpha   90.00
_cell.angle_beta   90.00
_cell.angle_gamma   90.00
#
_symmetry.space_group_name_H-M   'P 1'
#
loop_
_entity.id
_entity.type
_entity.pdbx_description
1 polymer ?
#
loop_
_entity_poly.entity_id
_entity_poly.type
_entity_poly.pdbx_seq_one_letter_code
_entity_poly.pdbx_strand_id
1 'polypeptide(L)'
;MTAHRIARLFYGTVVQPSSLTRLEIARHAIVGVGHDGRVAFVRRNASLLQLEETLQHCHTDQVVRLKDSQFLLPGFVDTHIHASQYANAGNGLDLQLLDWLNEYTFPEEARFQDPAYAAQIYRRVVTHTLRTGTTCAAYFATIHKEATEKLVDVMRDMGQRGWVGKVCMNQNTPAWYRETPEQSVADTRHMIDHGDHVDVYHTAGLVEACVTPRFAPHCTADSMRKLGELAREEGARTAQSDPARGRTPIQSHLSENHGEIAWVRQLFPEASSYTDVYAQAGLLSPRTVMAHCVHLSQDERDMLRTSGTAVSHCAHSNFNIRSGVLNVRRLLDEGIKVSLGTDMSGGHSASMLDSIRGAIAASRMICIMEHERPRAQLSITETVYLATLGGIEAMGLQDRVGSLLTVGHEFDALLRSSSADPIGSAPATASGITPRKWYLDMLEKFLMCGDDRNILHVWVRGRRVAGAGDASA
;
A
#
# COMPACT_ATOMS: atom_id res chain seq x y z
N MET A 1 33.12 -16.82 15.59
CA MET A 1 31.88 -16.32 14.95
C MET A 1 32.30 -15.57 13.70
N THR A 2 31.81 -15.95 12.53
CA THR A 2 32.13 -15.29 11.26
C THR A 2 31.64 -13.84 11.31
N ALA A 3 32.52 -12.87 11.01
CA ALA A 3 32.16 -11.46 10.97
C ALA A 3 31.02 -11.25 9.97
N HIS A 4 29.89 -10.71 10.42
CA HIS A 4 28.79 -10.36 9.52
C HIS A 4 29.14 -9.04 8.83
N ARG A 5 29.42 -9.07 7.52
CA ARG A 5 29.47 -7.86 6.69
C ARG A 5 28.05 -7.32 6.56
N ILE A 6 27.73 -6.26 7.29
CA ILE A 6 26.43 -5.58 7.24
C ILE A 6 26.58 -4.23 6.53
N ALA A 7 25.57 -3.86 5.75
CA ALA A 7 25.54 -2.57 5.09
C ALA A 7 25.21 -1.43 6.05
N ARG A 8 24.34 -1.68 7.04
CA ARG A 8 23.91 -0.70 8.02
C ARG A 8 23.55 -1.35 9.34
N LEU A 9 23.82 -0.66 10.44
CA LEU A 9 23.39 -1.05 11.79
C LEU A 9 22.48 0.03 12.38
N PHE A 10 21.30 -0.37 12.86
CA PHE A 10 20.39 0.51 13.60
C PHE A 10 20.44 0.15 15.09
N TYR A 11 20.48 1.17 15.95
CA TYR A 11 20.33 1.02 17.39
C TYR A 11 19.29 2.00 17.94
N GLY A 12 18.28 1.47 18.62
CA GLY A 12 17.28 2.25 19.34
C GLY A 12 15.88 1.65 19.21
N THR A 13 14.84 2.50 19.19
CA THR A 13 13.46 2.03 19.27
C THR A 13 12.90 1.58 17.93
N VAL A 14 12.38 0.35 17.88
CA VAL A 14 11.54 -0.15 16.79
C VAL A 14 10.11 -0.33 17.31
N VAL A 15 9.15 0.24 16.60
CA VAL A 15 7.72 0.09 16.83
C VAL A 15 7.13 -0.65 15.63
N GLN A 16 6.49 -1.79 15.84
CA GLN A 16 5.86 -2.52 14.74
C GLN A 16 4.65 -3.33 15.23
N PRO A 17 3.63 -3.55 14.39
CA PRO A 17 2.59 -4.53 14.70
C PRO A 17 3.16 -5.95 14.59
N SER A 18 2.83 -6.81 15.55
CA SER A 18 3.13 -8.25 15.49
C SER A 18 1.89 -9.10 15.20
N SER A 19 0.71 -8.51 15.36
CA SER A 19 -0.58 -9.01 14.88
C SER A 19 -1.56 -7.84 14.80
N LEU A 20 -2.77 -8.06 14.25
CA LEU A 20 -3.83 -7.05 14.17
C LEU A 20 -4.04 -6.27 15.48
N THR A 21 -3.99 -6.97 16.62
CA THR A 21 -4.27 -6.40 17.95
C THR A 21 -3.04 -6.18 18.83
N ARG A 22 -1.81 -6.48 18.36
CA ARG A 22 -0.58 -6.37 19.18
C ARG A 22 0.48 -5.50 18.51
N LEU A 23 1.01 -4.58 19.30
CA LEU A 23 2.12 -3.71 18.93
C LEU A 23 3.35 -4.06 19.77
N GLU A 24 4.46 -4.37 19.10
CA GLU A 24 5.78 -4.55 19.70
C GLU A 24 6.51 -3.19 19.75
N ILE A 25 7.07 -2.85 20.92
CA ILE A 25 7.90 -1.65 21.13
C ILE A 25 9.25 -2.11 21.70
N ALA A 26 10.23 -2.29 20.83
CA ALA A 26 11.58 -2.75 21.18
C ALA A 26 12.53 -1.55 21.30
N ARG A 27 12.68 -0.99 22.51
CA ARG A 27 13.37 0.30 22.76
C ARG A 27 14.89 0.31 22.53
N HIS A 28 15.54 -0.82 22.79
CA HIS A 28 16.98 -0.96 22.61
C HIS A 28 17.24 -2.12 21.64
N ALA A 29 16.65 -2.04 20.45
CA ALA A 29 16.89 -3.03 19.42
C ALA A 29 18.20 -2.72 18.70
N ILE A 30 19.00 -3.75 18.42
CA ILE A 30 20.05 -3.70 17.40
C ILE A 30 19.53 -4.46 16.19
N VAL A 31 19.46 -3.78 15.04
CA VAL A 31 19.06 -4.38 13.77
C VAL A 31 20.20 -4.21 12.77
N GLY A 32 20.81 -5.34 12.39
CA GLY A 32 21.83 -5.37 11.34
C GLY A 32 21.19 -5.67 10.00
N VAL A 33 21.40 -4.80 9.01
CA VAL A 33 20.89 -4.96 7.64
C VAL A 33 22.05 -5.30 6.71
N GLY A 34 21.93 -6.41 5.98
CA GLY A 34 22.92 -6.89 5.02
C GLY A 34 23.01 -6.03 3.76
N HIS A 35 24.03 -6.29 2.94
CA HIS A 35 24.18 -5.64 1.62
C HIS A 35 23.13 -6.07 0.60
N ASP A 36 22.46 -7.19 0.84
CA ASP A 36 21.27 -7.65 0.12
C ASP A 36 19.98 -6.91 0.54
N GLY A 37 20.10 -5.99 1.52
CA GLY A 37 18.99 -5.21 2.03
C GLY A 37 18.05 -5.97 2.97
N ARG A 38 18.44 -7.17 3.41
CA ARG A 38 17.68 -8.00 4.36
C ARG A 38 18.17 -7.81 5.78
N VAL A 39 17.28 -8.03 6.75
CA VAL A 39 17.64 -8.09 8.16
C VAL A 39 18.52 -9.32 8.39
N ALA A 40 19.81 -9.09 8.67
CA ALA A 40 20.79 -10.14 8.88
C ALA A 40 20.74 -10.69 10.32
N PHE A 41 20.52 -9.82 11.30
CA PHE A 41 20.35 -10.22 12.70
C PHE A 41 19.57 -9.17 13.48
N VAL A 42 18.96 -9.61 14.59
CA VAL A 42 18.21 -8.75 15.51
C VAL A 42 18.59 -9.11 16.94
N ARG A 43 18.89 -8.10 17.76
CA ARG A 43 18.98 -8.25 19.21
C ARG A 43 17.97 -7.33 19.87
N ARG A 44 17.06 -7.89 20.66
CA ARG A 44 16.07 -7.13 21.44
C ARG A 44 16.66 -6.82 22.82
N ASN A 45 16.30 -5.67 23.39
CA ASN A 45 16.70 -5.25 24.73
C ASN A 45 18.23 -5.23 24.95
N ALA A 46 18.99 -4.79 23.95
CA ALA A 46 20.44 -4.78 24.00
C ALA A 46 20.97 -3.68 24.93
N SER A 47 21.98 -4.01 25.73
CA SER A 47 22.76 -3.04 26.50
C SER A 47 23.75 -2.28 25.60
N LEU A 48 24.31 -1.18 26.08
CA LEU A 48 25.37 -0.45 25.38
C LEU A 48 26.62 -1.31 25.18
N LEU A 49 26.95 -2.15 26.16
CA LEU A 49 28.05 -3.12 26.02
C LEU A 49 27.81 -4.08 24.86
N GLN A 50 26.59 -4.61 24.73
CA GLN A 50 26.24 -5.49 23.61
C GLN A 50 26.25 -4.76 22.26
N LEU A 51 25.96 -3.46 22.24
CA LEU A 51 26.12 -2.63 21.04
C LEU A 51 27.60 -2.49 20.68
N GLU A 52 28.46 -2.17 21.65
CA GLU A 52 29.91 -2.05 21.44
C GLU A 52 30.53 -3.38 20.96
N GLU A 53 30.17 -4.49 21.61
CA GLU A 53 30.54 -5.84 21.15
C GLU A 53 30.07 -6.08 19.72
N THR A 54 28.84 -5.71 19.38
CA THR A 54 28.31 -5.89 18.02
C THR A 54 29.10 -5.05 17.01
N LEU A 55 29.45 -3.80 17.34
CA LEU A 55 30.24 -2.91 16.49
C LEU A 55 31.69 -3.39 16.30
N GLN A 56 32.27 -4.09 17.27
CA GLN A 56 33.59 -4.72 17.12
C GLN A 56 33.58 -5.90 16.14
N HIS A 57 32.45 -6.61 16.02
CA HIS A 57 32.30 -7.81 15.19
C HIS A 57 31.64 -7.54 13.83
N CYS A 58 30.95 -6.41 13.68
CA CYS A 58 30.29 -6.03 12.44
C CYS A 58 31.08 -4.91 11.74
N HIS A 59 31.57 -5.17 10.53
CA HIS A 59 32.26 -4.16 9.74
C HIS A 59 31.23 -3.29 8.99
N THR A 60 30.90 -2.12 9.55
CA THR A 60 30.09 -1.10 8.87
C THR A 60 30.42 0.30 9.36
N ASP A 61 30.51 1.25 8.43
CA ASP A 61 30.64 2.68 8.74
C ASP A 61 29.28 3.39 8.83
N GLN A 62 28.18 2.65 8.60
CA GLN A 62 26.82 3.18 8.56
C GLN A 62 26.06 2.78 9.82
N VAL A 63 26.30 3.49 10.92
CA VAL A 63 25.62 3.26 12.19
C VAL A 63 24.58 4.35 12.44
N VAL A 64 23.32 3.94 12.57
CA VAL A 64 22.19 4.83 12.84
C VAL A 64 21.75 4.64 14.29
N ARG A 65 22.13 5.58 15.17
CA ARG A 65 21.70 5.59 16.58
C ARG A 65 20.50 6.52 16.73
N LEU A 66 19.35 5.97 17.13
CA LEU A 66 18.13 6.73 17.32
C LEU A 66 18.16 7.44 18.68
N LYS A 67 17.67 8.67 18.69
CA LYS A 67 17.37 9.41 19.92
C LYS A 67 16.12 8.82 20.60
N ASP A 68 15.95 9.06 21.90
CA ASP A 68 14.77 8.56 22.64
C ASP A 68 13.44 8.97 22.01
N SER A 69 13.41 10.14 21.37
CA SER A 69 12.21 10.69 20.73
C SER A 69 12.03 10.27 19.27
N GLN A 70 12.88 9.35 18.78
CA GLN A 70 12.83 8.75 17.46
C GLN A 70 12.47 7.26 17.57
N PHE A 71 11.80 6.75 16.55
CA PHE A 71 11.57 5.31 16.40
C PHE A 71 11.45 4.92 14.94
N LEU A 72 11.84 3.68 14.63
CA LEU A 72 11.57 3.05 13.34
C LEU A 72 10.16 2.47 13.34
N LEU A 73 9.48 2.61 12.21
CA LEU A 73 8.25 1.88 11.85
C LEU A 73 8.51 1.08 10.56
N PRO A 74 7.85 -0.06 10.35
CA PRO A 74 7.72 -0.62 9.00
C PRO A 74 7.20 0.46 8.05
N GLY A 75 7.72 0.48 6.82
CA GLY A 75 7.26 1.44 5.83
C GLY A 75 5.77 1.25 5.53
N PHE A 76 5.09 2.35 5.24
CA PHE A 76 3.65 2.30 4.95
C PHE A 76 3.38 1.62 3.61
N VAL A 77 2.21 1.00 3.51
CA VAL A 77 1.73 0.31 2.31
C VAL A 77 0.43 0.94 1.84
N ASP A 78 0.44 1.49 0.64
CA ASP A 78 -0.74 2.02 -0.03
C ASP A 78 -1.26 0.99 -1.03
N THR A 79 -2.33 0.27 -0.70
CA THR A 79 -2.82 -0.82 -1.55
C THR A 79 -3.78 -0.35 -2.65
N HIS A 80 -4.04 0.96 -2.77
CA HIS A 80 -4.82 1.50 -3.87
C HIS A 80 -4.58 2.99 -4.09
N ILE A 81 -3.97 3.33 -5.22
CA ILE A 81 -3.68 4.71 -5.63
C ILE A 81 -3.67 4.84 -7.16
N HIS A 82 -4.29 5.87 -7.74
CA HIS A 82 -4.14 6.15 -9.18
C HIS A 82 -3.02 7.15 -9.40
N ALA A 83 -1.87 6.65 -9.90
CA ALA A 83 -0.70 7.47 -10.16
C ALA A 83 -0.99 8.57 -11.21
N SER A 84 -1.84 8.24 -12.18
CA SER A 84 -2.22 9.11 -13.29
C SER A 84 -3.09 10.30 -12.87
N GLN A 85 -3.80 10.16 -11.76
CA GLN A 85 -4.75 11.17 -11.30
C GLN A 85 -4.13 12.14 -10.29
N TYR A 86 -2.84 12.02 -9.97
CA TYR A 86 -2.17 12.92 -9.02
C TYR A 86 -2.31 14.40 -9.39
N ALA A 87 -2.40 14.74 -10.69
CA ALA A 87 -2.62 16.11 -11.15
C ALA A 87 -4.01 16.67 -10.79
N ASN A 88 -4.99 15.80 -10.53
CA ASN A 88 -6.35 16.16 -10.15
C ASN A 88 -6.56 16.24 -8.63
N ALA A 89 -5.51 16.04 -7.83
CA ALA A 89 -5.58 16.06 -6.37
C ALA A 89 -6.39 17.27 -5.85
N GLY A 90 -7.54 16.99 -5.22
CA GLY A 90 -8.40 18.02 -4.63
C GLY A 90 -9.45 18.65 -5.56
N ASN A 91 -9.56 18.21 -6.82
CA ASN A 91 -10.50 18.78 -7.79
C ASN A 91 -11.75 17.91 -7.98
N GLY A 92 -12.92 18.56 -8.12
CA GLY A 92 -14.19 17.89 -8.46
C GLY A 92 -14.76 16.98 -7.37
N LEU A 93 -14.30 17.12 -6.13
CA LEU A 93 -14.66 16.23 -5.00
C LEU A 93 -16.10 16.40 -4.49
N ASP A 94 -16.86 17.35 -5.04
CA ASP A 94 -18.27 17.55 -4.75
C ASP A 94 -19.19 16.73 -5.69
N LEU A 95 -18.65 16.22 -6.80
CA LEU A 95 -19.34 15.35 -7.76
C LEU A 95 -19.46 13.90 -7.25
N GLN A 96 -20.43 13.15 -7.78
CA GLN A 96 -20.50 11.70 -7.58
C GLN A 96 -19.55 10.97 -8.54
N LEU A 97 -19.23 9.71 -8.22
CA LEU A 97 -18.24 8.87 -8.93
C LEU A 97 -18.32 8.95 -10.47
N LEU A 98 -19.49 8.72 -11.07
CA LEU A 98 -19.62 8.64 -12.53
C LEU A 98 -19.46 10.02 -13.20
N ASP A 99 -19.96 11.09 -12.59
CA ASP A 99 -19.81 12.45 -13.12
C ASP A 99 -18.34 12.90 -13.01
N TRP A 100 -17.72 12.62 -11.86
CA TRP A 100 -16.31 12.90 -11.62
C TRP A 100 -15.38 12.19 -12.60
N LEU A 101 -15.65 10.92 -12.91
CA LEU A 101 -14.87 10.16 -13.89
C LEU A 101 -14.88 10.82 -15.28
N ASN A 102 -16.04 11.29 -15.71
CA ASN A 102 -16.21 11.91 -17.02
C ASN A 102 -15.63 13.33 -17.10
N GLU A 103 -15.77 14.12 -16.04
CA GLU A 103 -15.37 15.53 -16.03
C GLU A 103 -13.86 15.72 -15.76
N TYR A 104 -13.27 14.92 -14.87
CA TYR A 104 -11.89 15.10 -14.42
C TYR A 104 -10.98 13.94 -14.81
N THR A 105 -11.42 12.71 -14.58
CA THR A 105 -10.52 11.55 -14.62
C THR A 105 -10.14 11.12 -16.04
N PHE A 106 -11.11 10.86 -16.93
CA PHE A 106 -10.79 10.48 -18.30
C PHE A 106 -10.02 11.56 -19.07
N PRO A 107 -10.38 12.86 -18.98
CA PRO A 107 -9.60 13.92 -19.62
C PRO A 107 -8.15 13.98 -19.15
N GLU A 108 -7.90 13.83 -17.85
CA GLU A 108 -6.53 13.83 -17.32
C GLU A 108 -5.76 12.58 -17.72
N GLU A 109 -6.36 11.38 -17.58
CA GLU A 109 -5.69 10.13 -17.94
C GLU A 109 -5.38 10.06 -19.46
N ALA A 110 -6.19 10.67 -20.33
CA ALA A 110 -5.91 10.75 -21.77
C ALA A 110 -4.58 11.47 -22.10
N ARG A 111 -4.17 12.45 -21.28
CA ARG A 111 -2.92 13.19 -21.49
C ARG A 111 -1.68 12.31 -21.34
N PHE A 112 -1.81 11.16 -20.67
CA PHE A 112 -0.74 10.17 -20.54
C PHE A 112 -0.43 9.42 -21.84
N GLN A 113 -1.18 9.65 -22.93
CA GLN A 113 -0.73 9.28 -24.27
C GLN A 113 0.67 9.83 -24.56
N ASP A 114 1.04 10.99 -23.98
CA ASP A 114 2.40 11.52 -24.02
C ASP A 114 3.27 10.89 -22.90
N PRO A 115 4.27 10.04 -23.21
CA PRO A 115 5.13 9.42 -22.21
C PRO A 115 6.00 10.43 -21.45
N ALA A 116 6.28 11.61 -22.02
CA ALA A 116 7.03 12.66 -21.33
C ALA A 116 6.20 13.29 -20.20
N TYR A 117 4.93 13.60 -20.50
CA TYR A 117 3.97 14.03 -19.49
C TYR A 117 3.79 12.96 -18.40
N ALA A 118 3.62 11.70 -18.81
CA ALA A 118 3.49 10.57 -17.89
C ALA A 118 4.67 10.47 -16.92
N ALA A 119 5.90 10.48 -17.42
CA ALA A 119 7.10 10.42 -16.60
C ALA A 119 7.20 11.59 -15.60
N GLN A 120 6.79 12.80 -16.00
CA GLN A 120 6.78 13.96 -15.12
C GLN A 120 5.80 13.78 -13.94
N ILE A 121 4.56 13.35 -14.20
CA ILE A 121 3.56 13.17 -13.14
C ILE A 121 3.91 11.98 -12.26
N TYR A 122 4.34 10.86 -12.83
CA TYR A 122 4.75 9.67 -12.08
C TYR A 122 5.91 9.95 -11.14
N ARG A 123 6.93 10.71 -11.57
CA ARG A 123 8.02 11.13 -10.68
C ARG A 123 7.51 11.95 -9.50
N ARG A 124 6.52 12.84 -9.70
CA ARG A 124 5.97 13.66 -8.62
C ARG A 124 5.24 12.82 -7.59
N VAL A 125 4.34 11.93 -8.01
CA VAL A 125 3.57 11.09 -7.06
C VAL A 125 4.49 10.10 -6.33
N VAL A 126 5.43 9.44 -7.01
CA VAL A 126 6.38 8.51 -6.36
C VAL A 126 7.32 9.25 -5.40
N THR A 127 7.78 10.46 -5.75
CA THR A 127 8.53 11.32 -4.81
C THR A 127 7.70 11.63 -3.58
N HIS A 128 6.45 12.03 -3.76
CA HIS A 128 5.57 12.42 -2.67
C HIS A 128 5.28 11.24 -1.74
N THR A 129 4.89 10.07 -2.28
CA THR A 129 4.57 8.88 -1.50
C THR A 129 5.78 8.35 -0.73
N LEU A 130 6.97 8.31 -1.35
CA LEU A 130 8.21 7.97 -0.65
C LEU A 130 8.53 8.97 0.48
N ARG A 131 8.36 10.27 0.24
CA ARG A 131 8.60 11.31 1.25
C ARG A 131 7.62 11.22 2.43
N THR A 132 6.39 10.77 2.19
CA THR A 132 5.38 10.51 3.23
C THR A 132 5.46 9.11 3.83
N GLY A 133 6.53 8.34 3.56
CA GLY A 133 6.82 7.06 4.21
C GLY A 133 6.19 5.83 3.56
N THR A 134 5.56 5.97 2.39
CA THR A 134 4.98 4.85 1.63
C THR A 134 6.08 4.11 0.87
N THR A 135 6.52 2.98 1.40
CA THR A 135 7.58 2.15 0.80
C THR A 135 7.05 1.19 -0.25
N CYS A 136 5.77 0.82 -0.16
CA CYS A 136 5.10 -0.09 -1.08
C CYS A 136 3.76 0.49 -1.54
N ALA A 137 3.48 0.45 -2.84
CA ALA A 137 2.23 0.98 -3.40
C ALA A 137 1.65 0.10 -4.51
N ALA A 138 0.32 0.01 -4.63
CA ALA A 138 -0.36 -0.61 -5.75
C ALA A 138 -0.98 0.48 -6.65
N TYR A 139 -0.30 0.79 -7.75
CA TYR A 139 -0.68 1.89 -8.62
C TYR A 139 -1.58 1.44 -9.77
N PHE A 140 -2.65 2.20 -9.98
CA PHE A 140 -3.37 2.27 -11.24
C PHE A 140 -2.68 3.32 -12.13
N ALA A 141 -2.29 2.92 -13.34
CA ALA A 141 -1.71 3.80 -14.34
C ALA A 141 -2.82 4.37 -15.27
N THR A 142 -2.72 4.12 -16.58
CA THR A 142 -3.76 4.46 -17.57
C THR A 142 -3.92 3.29 -18.54
N ILE A 143 -4.77 3.42 -19.56
CA ILE A 143 -4.87 2.41 -20.63
C ILE A 143 -3.60 2.34 -21.50
N HIS A 144 -2.78 3.40 -21.49
CA HIS A 144 -1.60 3.54 -22.35
C HIS A 144 -0.42 2.69 -21.86
N LYS A 145 0.06 1.81 -22.72
CA LYS A 145 1.19 0.92 -22.44
C LYS A 145 2.47 1.70 -22.14
N GLU A 146 2.87 2.61 -23.02
CA GLU A 146 4.13 3.37 -22.92
C GLU A 146 4.17 4.25 -21.66
N ALA A 147 3.03 4.80 -21.25
CA ALA A 147 2.93 5.50 -19.97
C ALA A 147 3.15 4.55 -18.80
N THR A 148 2.50 3.38 -18.83
CA THR A 148 2.62 2.39 -17.75
C THR A 148 4.05 1.89 -17.60
N GLU A 149 4.80 1.70 -18.70
CA GLU A 149 6.26 1.45 -18.66
C GLU A 149 7.01 2.53 -17.90
N LYS A 150 6.70 3.81 -18.14
CA LYS A 150 7.33 4.92 -17.41
C LYS A 150 7.07 4.88 -15.91
N LEU A 151 5.90 4.45 -15.46
CA LEU A 151 5.66 4.29 -14.03
C LEU A 151 6.54 3.19 -13.42
N VAL A 152 6.68 2.05 -14.11
CA VAL A 152 7.59 0.98 -13.69
C VAL A 152 9.03 1.48 -13.60
N ASP A 153 9.50 2.18 -14.64
CA ASP A 153 10.85 2.76 -14.69
C ASP A 153 11.09 3.74 -13.53
N VAL A 154 10.13 4.64 -13.28
CA VAL A 154 10.21 5.63 -12.20
C VAL A 154 10.26 4.96 -10.83
N MET A 155 9.39 3.98 -10.57
CA MET A 155 9.41 3.25 -9.29
C MET A 155 10.73 2.52 -9.07
N ARG A 156 11.30 1.91 -10.12
CA ARG A 156 12.62 1.25 -10.05
C ARG A 156 13.73 2.26 -9.77
N ASP A 157 13.83 3.33 -10.55
CA ASP A 157 14.83 4.40 -10.37
C ASP A 157 14.81 4.95 -8.93
N MET A 158 13.61 5.25 -8.44
CA MET A 158 13.38 5.78 -7.10
C MET A 158 13.41 4.69 -6.01
N GLY A 159 13.40 3.41 -6.38
CA GLY A 159 13.50 2.25 -5.50
C GLY A 159 12.28 2.04 -4.63
N GLN A 160 11.09 2.39 -5.10
CA GLN A 160 9.83 2.06 -4.44
C GLN A 160 9.41 0.62 -4.79
N ARG A 161 8.86 -0.11 -3.82
CA ARG A 161 8.26 -1.42 -4.04
C ARG A 161 6.81 -1.26 -4.51
N GLY A 162 6.28 -2.20 -5.27
CA GLY A 162 4.83 -2.23 -5.46
C GLY A 162 4.32 -2.98 -6.67
N TRP A 163 3.04 -2.75 -6.94
CA TRP A 163 2.36 -3.21 -8.14
C TRP A 163 2.11 -2.05 -9.09
N VAL A 164 2.22 -2.30 -10.38
CA VAL A 164 1.87 -1.35 -11.44
C VAL A 164 0.88 -1.98 -12.40
N GLY A 165 -0.29 -1.37 -12.52
CA GLY A 165 -1.38 -1.85 -13.34
C GLY A 165 -1.62 -0.99 -14.56
N LYS A 166 -1.44 -1.55 -15.76
CA LYS A 166 -2.05 -0.96 -16.96
C LYS A 166 -3.56 -1.14 -16.84
N VAL A 167 -4.29 -0.03 -16.81
CA VAL A 167 -5.74 -0.06 -16.68
C VAL A 167 -6.34 -0.69 -17.93
N CYS A 168 -7.31 -1.59 -17.77
CA CYS A 168 -8.01 -2.25 -18.87
C CYS A 168 -9.45 -1.72 -18.97
N MET A 169 -9.83 -1.12 -20.11
CA MET A 169 -11.16 -0.52 -20.34
C MET A 169 -11.60 -0.55 -21.82
N ASN A 170 -12.53 -1.44 -22.17
CA ASN A 170 -12.96 -1.63 -23.56
C ASN A 170 -14.46 -1.46 -23.83
N GLN A 171 -15.25 -1.09 -22.82
CA GLN A 171 -16.66 -0.72 -23.01
C GLN A 171 -17.05 0.47 -22.15
N ASN A 172 -18.14 1.14 -22.51
CA ASN A 172 -18.74 2.23 -21.73
C ASN A 172 -17.81 3.40 -21.37
N THR A 173 -16.73 3.61 -22.13
CA THR A 173 -15.82 4.76 -21.99
C THR A 173 -16.03 5.78 -23.12
N PRO A 174 -15.49 7.00 -23.01
CA PRO A 174 -15.38 7.88 -24.17
C PRO A 174 -14.60 7.20 -25.31
N ALA A 175 -15.04 7.37 -26.56
CA ALA A 175 -14.43 6.70 -27.71
C ALA A 175 -12.95 7.06 -27.91
N TRP A 176 -12.53 8.25 -27.46
CA TRP A 176 -11.15 8.74 -27.50
C TRP A 176 -10.26 8.18 -26.37
N TYR A 177 -10.83 7.44 -25.41
CA TYR A 177 -10.12 6.80 -24.30
C TYR A 177 -10.68 5.39 -24.09
N ARG A 178 -10.42 4.52 -25.07
CA ARG A 178 -10.89 3.13 -25.10
C ARG A 178 -9.87 2.26 -25.83
N GLU A 179 -9.63 1.07 -25.30
CA GLU A 179 -8.84 0.02 -25.97
C GLU A 179 -9.74 -1.10 -26.51
N THR A 180 -9.20 -1.96 -27.38
CA THR A 180 -9.87 -3.21 -27.77
C THR A 180 -9.55 -4.32 -26.75
N PRO A 181 -10.42 -5.33 -26.59
CA PRO A 181 -10.13 -6.50 -25.76
C PRO A 181 -8.79 -7.17 -26.09
N GLU A 182 -8.48 -7.32 -27.38
CA GLU A 182 -7.26 -7.97 -27.86
C GLU A 182 -6.02 -7.16 -27.49
N GLN A 183 -6.06 -5.85 -27.70
CA GLN A 183 -4.98 -4.94 -27.29
C GLN A 183 -4.80 -4.96 -25.77
N SER A 184 -5.91 -4.98 -25.02
CA SER A 184 -5.88 -5.00 -23.56
C SER A 184 -5.08 -6.16 -22.99
N VAL A 185 -5.34 -7.37 -23.50
CA VAL A 185 -4.65 -8.59 -23.05
C VAL A 185 -3.20 -8.59 -23.52
N ALA A 186 -2.92 -8.17 -24.76
CA ALA A 186 -1.57 -8.12 -25.31
C ALA A 186 -0.68 -7.13 -24.53
N ASP A 187 -1.16 -5.90 -24.31
CA ASP A 187 -0.43 -4.88 -23.58
C ASP A 187 -0.26 -5.25 -22.10
N THR A 188 -1.25 -5.91 -21.49
CA THR A 188 -1.12 -6.42 -20.11
C THR A 188 -0.06 -7.51 -20.00
N ARG A 189 0.00 -8.45 -20.96
CA ARG A 189 1.06 -9.47 -21.01
C ARG A 189 2.44 -8.84 -21.17
N HIS A 190 2.55 -7.87 -22.08
CA HIS A 190 3.77 -7.08 -22.25
C HIS A 190 4.21 -6.40 -20.94
N MET A 191 3.27 -5.81 -20.19
CA MET A 191 3.62 -5.19 -18.90
C MET A 191 4.12 -6.20 -17.87
N ILE A 192 3.58 -7.42 -17.84
CA ILE A 192 4.07 -8.51 -16.98
C ILE A 192 5.52 -8.84 -17.34
N ASP A 193 5.82 -9.02 -18.62
CA ASP A 193 7.18 -9.29 -19.09
C ASP A 193 8.13 -8.12 -18.78
N HIS A 194 7.71 -6.88 -19.06
CA HIS A 194 8.48 -5.68 -18.75
C HIS A 194 8.74 -5.52 -17.25
N GLY A 195 7.78 -5.90 -16.40
CA GLY A 195 7.89 -5.94 -14.95
C GLY A 195 8.91 -6.97 -14.43
N ASP A 196 9.05 -8.09 -15.13
CA ASP A 196 9.92 -9.21 -14.73
C ASP A 196 11.38 -9.07 -15.22
N HIS A 197 11.63 -8.44 -16.37
CA HIS A 197 12.91 -8.58 -17.09
C HIS A 197 13.97 -7.49 -16.90
N VAL A 198 13.72 -6.43 -16.12
CA VAL A 198 14.63 -5.28 -16.03
C VAL A 198 15.29 -5.18 -14.65
N ASP A 199 16.57 -5.56 -14.56
CA ASP A 199 17.42 -5.40 -13.38
C ASP A 199 18.41 -4.24 -13.56
N VAL A 200 17.91 -3.01 -13.40
CA VAL A 200 18.76 -1.82 -13.32
C VAL A 200 18.93 -1.47 -11.85
N TYR A 201 20.16 -1.29 -11.35
CA TYR A 201 20.46 -0.88 -9.97
C TYR A 201 20.02 -1.83 -8.83
N HIS A 202 19.98 -3.15 -9.04
CA HIS A 202 19.56 -4.15 -8.03
C HIS A 202 18.09 -4.01 -7.56
N THR A 203 17.25 -3.39 -8.38
CA THR A 203 15.82 -3.22 -8.08
C THR A 203 14.95 -4.36 -8.62
N ALA A 204 15.58 -5.42 -9.16
CA ALA A 204 14.89 -6.64 -9.55
C ALA A 204 13.94 -7.12 -8.43
N GLY A 205 12.70 -7.41 -8.81
CA GLY A 205 11.65 -7.88 -7.89
C GLY A 205 11.16 -6.85 -6.86
N LEU A 206 11.43 -5.54 -7.02
CA LEU A 206 10.72 -4.49 -6.25
C LEU A 206 9.37 -4.16 -6.86
N VAL A 207 9.26 -4.15 -8.19
CA VAL A 207 8.05 -3.77 -8.92
C VAL A 207 7.52 -4.99 -9.67
N GLU A 208 6.24 -5.29 -9.49
CA GLU A 208 5.52 -6.30 -10.28
C GLU A 208 4.44 -5.61 -11.11
N ALA A 209 4.23 -6.03 -12.36
CA ALA A 209 3.01 -5.62 -13.04
C ALA A 209 1.82 -6.45 -12.54
N CYS A 210 0.63 -5.85 -12.58
CA CYS A 210 -0.60 -6.48 -12.15
C CYS A 210 -1.72 -6.36 -13.20
N VAL A 211 -2.60 -7.35 -13.23
CA VAL A 211 -3.80 -7.33 -14.06
C VAL A 211 -4.79 -6.35 -13.43
N THR A 212 -5.19 -5.34 -14.21
CA THR A 212 -5.96 -4.20 -13.69
C THR A 212 -7.16 -3.86 -14.58
N PRO A 213 -8.21 -4.71 -14.62
CA PRO A 213 -9.51 -4.24 -15.07
C PRO A 213 -9.90 -3.03 -14.20
N ARG A 214 -10.28 -1.90 -14.81
CA ARG A 214 -10.60 -0.71 -14.01
C ARG A 214 -11.69 -1.05 -12.99
N PHE A 215 -12.84 -1.44 -13.54
CA PHE A 215 -13.99 -1.99 -12.83
C PHE A 215 -14.94 -2.61 -13.87
N ALA A 216 -15.79 -3.57 -13.46
CA ALA A 216 -16.60 -4.38 -14.39
C ALA A 216 -17.40 -3.57 -15.45
N PRO A 217 -18.01 -2.41 -15.15
CA PRO A 217 -18.70 -1.60 -16.14
C PRO A 217 -17.88 -1.20 -17.37
N HIS A 218 -16.55 -1.16 -17.28
CA HIS A 218 -15.68 -0.83 -18.42
C HIS A 218 -15.02 -2.03 -19.11
N CYS A 219 -15.29 -3.26 -18.66
CA CYS A 219 -14.69 -4.46 -19.24
C CYS A 219 -15.79 -5.42 -19.69
N THR A 220 -15.81 -5.86 -20.95
CA THR A 220 -16.73 -6.93 -21.36
C THR A 220 -16.45 -8.21 -20.58
N ALA A 221 -17.47 -9.08 -20.41
CA ALA A 221 -17.31 -10.37 -19.72
C ALA A 221 -16.20 -11.24 -20.34
N ASP A 222 -16.12 -11.30 -21.67
CA ASP A 222 -15.06 -12.00 -22.40
C ASP A 222 -13.66 -11.45 -22.05
N SER A 223 -13.53 -10.12 -21.95
CA SER A 223 -12.26 -9.47 -21.61
C SER A 223 -11.84 -9.79 -20.18
N MET A 224 -12.76 -9.73 -19.22
CA MET A 224 -12.45 -10.07 -17.84
C MET A 224 -12.02 -11.54 -17.71
N ARG A 225 -12.68 -12.46 -18.41
CA ARG A 225 -12.27 -13.87 -18.43
C ARG A 225 -10.87 -14.06 -19.03
N LYS A 226 -10.57 -13.42 -20.17
CA LYS A 226 -9.22 -13.46 -20.78
C LYS A 226 -8.14 -12.88 -19.84
N LEU A 227 -8.46 -11.82 -19.09
CA LEU A 227 -7.56 -11.25 -18.08
C LEU A 227 -7.34 -12.21 -16.89
N GLY A 228 -8.38 -12.93 -16.46
CA GLY A 228 -8.26 -13.96 -15.42
C GLY A 228 -7.47 -15.19 -15.87
N GLU A 229 -7.63 -15.60 -17.13
CA GLU A 229 -6.81 -16.63 -17.79
C GLU A 229 -5.34 -16.19 -17.84
N LEU A 230 -5.07 -14.96 -18.29
CA LEU A 230 -3.73 -14.37 -18.33
C LEU A 230 -3.07 -14.38 -16.94
N ALA A 231 -3.77 -13.90 -15.90
CA ALA A 231 -3.24 -13.86 -14.54
C ALA A 231 -2.85 -15.25 -13.99
N ARG A 232 -3.57 -16.30 -14.43
CA ARG A 232 -3.30 -17.69 -14.06
C ARG A 232 -2.09 -18.23 -14.81
N GLU A 233 -2.05 -18.04 -16.13
CA GLU A 233 -0.97 -18.53 -17.00
C GLU A 233 0.36 -17.89 -16.64
N GLU A 234 0.40 -16.56 -16.54
CA GLU A 234 1.60 -15.81 -16.21
C GLU A 234 2.04 -16.07 -14.77
N GLY A 235 1.10 -16.17 -13.83
CA GLY A 235 1.40 -16.59 -12.47
C GLY A 235 2.05 -17.98 -12.39
N ALA A 236 1.55 -18.95 -13.17
CA ALA A 236 2.15 -20.28 -13.25
C ALA A 236 3.54 -20.26 -13.92
N ARG A 237 3.77 -19.34 -14.87
CA ARG A 237 5.09 -19.12 -15.48
C ARG A 237 6.07 -18.55 -14.45
N THR A 238 5.69 -17.51 -13.71
CA THR A 238 6.56 -16.89 -12.68
C THR A 238 6.80 -17.79 -11.48
N ALA A 239 5.86 -18.67 -11.13
CA ALA A 239 6.01 -19.66 -10.06
C ALA A 239 7.22 -20.61 -10.26
N GLN A 240 7.63 -20.82 -11.51
CA GLN A 240 8.76 -21.70 -11.84
C GLN A 240 10.09 -21.12 -11.38
N SER A 241 10.21 -19.79 -11.33
CA SER A 241 11.42 -19.08 -10.87
C SER A 241 11.28 -18.51 -9.45
N ASP A 242 10.08 -18.10 -9.04
CA ASP A 242 9.76 -17.64 -7.69
C ASP A 242 8.43 -18.27 -7.23
N PRO A 243 8.45 -19.36 -6.44
CA PRO A 243 7.23 -20.03 -5.96
C PRO A 243 6.29 -19.12 -5.18
N ALA A 244 6.78 -18.00 -4.59
CA ALA A 244 5.95 -17.02 -3.92
C ALA A 244 5.10 -16.20 -4.90
N ARG A 245 5.43 -16.22 -6.20
CA ARG A 245 4.70 -15.57 -7.30
C ARG A 245 3.80 -16.53 -8.06
N GLY A 246 3.13 -17.45 -7.36
CA GLY A 246 2.21 -18.46 -7.93
C GLY A 246 0.99 -17.91 -8.68
N ARG A 247 0.73 -16.60 -8.57
CA ARG A 247 -0.36 -15.89 -9.25
C ARG A 247 0.11 -14.47 -9.58
N THR A 248 -0.18 -13.99 -10.79
CA THR A 248 0.00 -12.57 -11.13
C THR A 248 -0.93 -11.74 -10.24
N PRO A 249 -0.46 -10.63 -9.64
CA PRO A 249 -1.32 -9.78 -8.85
C PRO A 249 -2.49 -9.21 -9.65
N ILE A 250 -3.61 -8.97 -8.97
CA ILE A 250 -4.81 -8.39 -9.56
C ILE A 250 -5.29 -7.24 -8.68
N GLN A 251 -5.72 -6.15 -9.30
CA GLN A 251 -6.38 -5.04 -8.60
C GLN A 251 -7.58 -4.52 -9.41
N SER A 252 -8.66 -4.12 -8.72
CA SER A 252 -9.86 -3.54 -9.34
C SER A 252 -10.69 -2.80 -8.29
N HIS A 253 -11.77 -2.13 -8.70
CA HIS A 253 -12.77 -1.55 -7.80
C HIS A 253 -13.95 -2.51 -7.62
N LEU A 254 -14.60 -2.47 -6.45
CA LEU A 254 -15.73 -3.33 -6.14
C LEU A 254 -16.70 -2.67 -5.15
N SER A 255 -17.98 -2.64 -5.52
CA SER A 255 -19.11 -2.23 -4.67
C SER A 255 -18.87 -0.92 -3.92
N GLU A 256 -18.41 0.10 -4.65
CA GLU A 256 -18.11 1.41 -4.11
C GLU A 256 -19.39 2.25 -3.97
N ASN A 257 -20.19 2.33 -5.03
CA ASN A 257 -21.36 3.21 -5.08
C ASN A 257 -22.64 2.45 -5.48
N HIS A 258 -23.80 2.84 -4.94
CA HIS A 258 -25.08 2.20 -5.30
C HIS A 258 -25.43 2.33 -6.79
N GLY A 259 -25.14 3.47 -7.42
CA GLY A 259 -25.37 3.67 -8.86
C GLY A 259 -24.50 2.75 -9.71
N GLU A 260 -23.23 2.60 -9.32
CA GLU A 260 -22.29 1.64 -9.92
C GLU A 260 -22.80 0.19 -9.79
N ILE A 261 -23.22 -0.23 -8.59
CA ILE A 261 -23.73 -1.59 -8.35
C ILE A 261 -24.97 -1.88 -9.19
N ALA A 262 -25.91 -0.92 -9.27
CA ALA A 262 -27.08 -1.05 -10.11
C ALA A 262 -26.70 -1.19 -11.60
N TRP A 263 -25.70 -0.44 -12.05
CA TRP A 263 -25.20 -0.51 -13.42
C TRP A 263 -24.53 -1.85 -13.73
N VAL A 264 -23.72 -2.38 -12.82
CA VAL A 264 -23.14 -3.73 -12.95
C VAL A 264 -24.23 -4.79 -13.10
N ARG A 265 -25.29 -4.73 -12.30
CA ARG A 265 -26.41 -5.67 -12.39
C ARG A 265 -27.11 -5.63 -13.75
N GLN A 266 -27.15 -4.47 -14.40
CA GLN A 266 -27.71 -4.34 -15.75
C GLN A 266 -26.78 -4.91 -16.82
N LEU A 267 -25.47 -4.71 -16.68
CA LEU A 267 -24.46 -5.17 -17.64
C LEU A 267 -24.13 -6.66 -17.54
N PHE A 268 -24.30 -7.25 -16.35
CA PHE A 268 -23.97 -8.65 -16.05
C PHE A 268 -25.17 -9.36 -15.41
N PRO A 269 -26.29 -9.53 -16.12
CA PRO A 269 -27.52 -10.10 -15.55
C PRO A 269 -27.38 -11.57 -15.12
N GLU A 270 -26.39 -12.29 -15.67
CA GLU A 270 -26.07 -13.68 -15.34
C GLU A 270 -25.24 -13.83 -14.04
N ALA A 271 -24.67 -12.73 -13.54
CA ALA A 271 -23.94 -12.73 -12.28
C ALA A 271 -24.89 -12.48 -11.10
N SER A 272 -24.71 -13.23 -10.02
CA SER A 272 -25.54 -13.12 -8.82
C SER A 272 -25.29 -11.83 -8.02
N SER A 273 -24.10 -11.25 -8.16
CA SER A 273 -23.65 -10.04 -7.47
C SER A 273 -22.50 -9.39 -8.23
N TYR A 274 -22.06 -8.20 -7.80
CA TYR A 274 -20.89 -7.55 -8.38
C TYR A 274 -19.63 -8.39 -8.15
N THR A 275 -19.43 -8.91 -6.93
CA THR A 275 -18.27 -9.77 -6.63
C THR A 275 -18.26 -11.03 -7.50
N ASP A 276 -19.42 -11.60 -7.79
CA ASP A 276 -19.56 -12.79 -8.64
C ASP A 276 -19.10 -12.55 -10.09
N VAL A 277 -19.22 -11.32 -10.61
CA VAL A 277 -18.66 -10.97 -11.94
C VAL A 277 -17.16 -11.25 -12.00
N TYR A 278 -16.42 -10.87 -10.95
CA TYR A 278 -14.99 -11.15 -10.85
C TYR A 278 -14.70 -12.62 -10.53
N ALA A 279 -15.57 -13.27 -9.74
CA ALA A 279 -15.44 -14.70 -9.41
C ALA A 279 -15.54 -15.57 -10.67
N GLN A 280 -16.57 -15.37 -11.49
CA GLN A 280 -16.79 -16.08 -12.76
C GLN A 280 -15.64 -15.85 -13.76
N ALA A 281 -15.03 -14.66 -13.74
CA ALA A 281 -13.86 -14.35 -14.55
C ALA A 281 -12.55 -14.94 -14.00
N GLY A 282 -12.55 -15.58 -12.83
CA GLY A 282 -11.34 -16.11 -12.19
C GLY A 282 -10.38 -15.02 -11.69
N LEU A 283 -10.91 -13.85 -11.33
CA LEU A 283 -10.13 -12.68 -10.90
C LEU A 283 -10.04 -12.54 -9.36
N LEU A 284 -10.74 -13.39 -8.60
CA LEU A 284 -10.63 -13.45 -7.14
C LEU A 284 -9.55 -14.45 -6.72
N SER A 285 -8.60 -14.02 -5.88
CA SER A 285 -7.46 -14.83 -5.46
C SER A 285 -6.78 -14.26 -4.21
N PRO A 286 -5.86 -15.02 -3.57
CA PRO A 286 -5.07 -14.49 -2.46
C PRO A 286 -4.18 -13.29 -2.80
N ARG A 287 -3.90 -13.03 -4.09
CA ARG A 287 -3.15 -11.86 -4.59
C ARG A 287 -4.04 -10.90 -5.38
N THR A 288 -5.32 -10.83 -5.00
CA THR A 288 -6.29 -9.86 -5.52
C THR A 288 -6.58 -8.82 -4.45
N VAL A 289 -6.53 -7.53 -4.82
CA VAL A 289 -6.96 -6.41 -3.98
C VAL A 289 -8.15 -5.72 -4.63
N MET A 290 -9.26 -5.62 -3.89
CA MET A 290 -10.46 -4.91 -4.32
C MET A 290 -10.61 -3.60 -3.54
N ALA A 291 -10.66 -2.49 -4.24
CA ALA A 291 -10.82 -1.18 -3.63
C ALA A 291 -12.28 -0.93 -3.19
N HIS A 292 -12.42 -0.13 -2.13
CA HIS A 292 -13.66 0.37 -1.54
C HIS A 292 -14.48 -0.67 -0.78
N CYS A 293 -15.17 -1.57 -1.47
CA CYS A 293 -16.01 -2.62 -0.87
C CYS A 293 -17.02 -2.10 0.17
N VAL A 294 -17.57 -0.91 -0.06
CA VAL A 294 -18.45 -0.22 0.91
C VAL A 294 -19.77 -0.97 1.09
N HIS A 295 -20.35 -1.46 -0.02
CA HIS A 295 -21.71 -1.99 -0.06
C HIS A 295 -21.78 -3.49 -0.35
N LEU A 296 -20.86 -4.27 0.22
CA LEU A 296 -20.88 -5.72 0.06
C LEU A 296 -22.09 -6.35 0.77
N SER A 297 -22.76 -7.27 0.10
CA SER A 297 -23.68 -8.21 0.76
C SER A 297 -22.94 -9.26 1.61
N GLN A 298 -23.68 -10.11 2.33
CA GLN A 298 -23.06 -11.23 3.08
C GLN A 298 -22.40 -12.25 2.15
N ASP A 299 -23.10 -12.66 1.09
CA ASP A 299 -22.57 -13.64 0.14
C ASP A 299 -21.29 -13.13 -0.54
N GLU A 300 -21.23 -11.84 -0.86
CA GLU A 300 -20.04 -11.20 -1.42
C GLU A 300 -18.86 -11.21 -0.43
N ARG A 301 -19.10 -10.89 0.85
CA ARG A 301 -18.07 -11.00 1.89
C ARG A 301 -17.56 -12.44 2.04
N ASP A 302 -18.45 -13.42 1.98
CA ASP A 302 -18.08 -14.84 2.02
C ASP A 302 -17.26 -15.28 0.80
N MET A 303 -17.54 -14.73 -0.39
CA MET A 303 -16.70 -14.94 -1.58
C MET A 303 -15.29 -14.34 -1.40
N LEU A 304 -15.18 -13.11 -0.89
CA LEU A 304 -13.87 -12.47 -0.65
C LEU A 304 -13.06 -13.25 0.41
N ARG A 305 -13.71 -13.66 1.50
CA ARG A 305 -13.11 -14.50 2.55
C ARG A 305 -12.60 -15.82 2.00
N THR A 306 -13.43 -16.54 1.25
CA THR A 306 -13.09 -17.87 0.71
C THR A 306 -11.99 -17.81 -0.34
N SER A 307 -12.01 -16.80 -1.21
CA SER A 307 -10.98 -16.59 -2.23
C SER A 307 -9.66 -16.04 -1.66
N GLY A 308 -9.66 -15.54 -0.42
CA GLY A 308 -8.54 -14.82 0.16
C GLY A 308 -8.29 -13.45 -0.48
N THR A 309 -9.27 -12.89 -1.17
CA THR A 309 -9.19 -11.55 -1.77
C THR A 309 -9.15 -10.50 -0.65
N ALA A 310 -8.27 -9.52 -0.79
CA ALA A 310 -8.13 -8.45 0.18
C ALA A 310 -8.96 -7.22 -0.22
N VAL A 311 -9.33 -6.42 0.78
CA VAL A 311 -10.02 -5.14 0.63
C VAL A 311 -9.05 -3.99 0.88
N SER A 312 -9.04 -2.99 0.00
CA SER A 312 -8.38 -1.71 0.23
C SER A 312 -9.40 -0.66 0.69
N HIS A 313 -9.35 -0.31 1.97
CA HIS A 313 -10.23 0.69 2.56
C HIS A 313 -9.73 2.11 2.24
N CYS A 314 -10.47 2.81 1.39
CA CYS A 314 -10.13 4.14 0.88
C CYS A 314 -11.05 5.22 1.47
N ALA A 315 -10.96 5.43 2.80
CA ALA A 315 -11.93 6.23 3.55
C ALA A 315 -12.15 7.64 2.98
N HIS A 316 -11.09 8.38 2.65
CA HIS A 316 -11.21 9.75 2.16
C HIS A 316 -11.94 9.82 0.83
N SER A 317 -11.62 8.92 -0.11
CA SER A 317 -12.37 8.83 -1.37
C SER A 317 -13.84 8.52 -1.10
N ASN A 318 -14.11 7.50 -0.30
CA ASN A 318 -15.47 7.11 0.03
C ASN A 318 -16.32 8.27 0.59
N PHE A 319 -15.70 9.17 1.37
CA PHE A 319 -16.37 10.36 1.91
C PHE A 319 -16.54 11.46 0.87
N ASN A 320 -15.49 11.79 0.12
CA ASN A 320 -15.50 12.90 -0.83
C ASN A 320 -16.56 12.67 -1.91
N ILE A 321 -16.53 11.51 -2.58
CA ILE A 321 -17.46 11.18 -3.67
C ILE A 321 -18.77 10.53 -3.18
N ARG A 322 -19.05 10.64 -1.87
CA ARG A 322 -20.30 10.23 -1.21
C ARG A 322 -20.68 8.76 -1.43
N SER A 323 -19.67 7.89 -1.54
CA SER A 323 -19.83 6.45 -1.69
C SER A 323 -20.38 5.81 -0.42
N GLY A 324 -19.89 6.22 0.77
CA GLY A 324 -20.41 5.77 2.07
C GLY A 324 -19.33 5.53 3.12
N VAL A 325 -19.66 4.75 4.15
CA VAL A 325 -18.73 4.42 5.26
C VAL A 325 -18.59 2.90 5.36
N LEU A 326 -17.39 2.37 5.11
CA LEU A 326 -17.13 0.93 5.25
C LEU A 326 -17.01 0.55 6.73
N ASN A 327 -17.76 -0.47 7.15
CA ASN A 327 -17.59 -1.11 8.46
C ASN A 327 -16.38 -2.08 8.43
N VAL A 328 -15.18 -1.52 8.60
CA VAL A 328 -13.92 -2.30 8.59
C VAL A 328 -13.89 -3.37 9.68
N ARG A 329 -14.41 -3.07 10.89
CA ARG A 329 -14.47 -4.06 11.98
C ARG A 329 -15.20 -5.31 11.55
N ARG A 330 -16.35 -5.17 10.87
CA ARG A 330 -17.11 -6.32 10.38
C ARG A 330 -16.28 -7.21 9.48
N LEU A 331 -15.56 -6.63 8.52
CA LEU A 331 -14.70 -7.41 7.61
C LEU A 331 -13.59 -8.15 8.37
N LEU A 332 -12.96 -7.47 9.33
CA LEU A 332 -11.91 -8.07 10.17
C LEU A 332 -12.45 -9.21 11.06
N ASP A 333 -13.61 -9.02 11.68
CA ASP A 333 -14.27 -10.04 12.51
C ASP A 333 -14.70 -11.26 11.66
N GLU A 334 -15.04 -11.04 10.39
CA GLU A 334 -15.35 -12.10 9.41
C GLU A 334 -14.09 -12.75 8.80
N GLY A 335 -12.87 -12.28 9.14
CA GLY A 335 -11.61 -12.85 8.67
C GLY A 335 -11.21 -12.45 7.25
N ILE A 336 -11.77 -11.37 6.72
CA ILE A 336 -11.37 -10.78 5.44
C ILE A 336 -10.12 -9.93 5.65
N LYS A 337 -9.13 -10.08 4.75
CA LYS A 337 -7.92 -9.24 4.76
C LYS A 337 -8.30 -7.81 4.40
N VAL A 338 -7.96 -6.86 5.26
CA VAL A 338 -8.17 -5.43 5.01
C VAL A 338 -6.85 -4.68 5.09
N SER A 339 -6.69 -3.72 4.19
CA SER A 339 -5.57 -2.79 4.09
C SER A 339 -6.11 -1.38 3.86
N LEU A 340 -5.23 -0.38 3.82
CA LEU A 340 -5.59 1.01 3.55
C LEU A 340 -5.13 1.44 2.14
N GLY A 341 -5.93 2.27 1.49
CA GLY A 341 -5.58 2.93 0.24
C GLY A 341 -5.75 4.45 0.36
N THR A 342 -4.98 5.21 -0.40
CA THR A 342 -5.21 6.66 -0.52
C THR A 342 -6.30 6.99 -1.53
N ASP A 343 -6.39 6.16 -2.58
CA ASP A 343 -7.23 6.35 -3.75
C ASP A 343 -7.12 7.76 -4.34
N MET A 344 -5.89 8.25 -4.50
CA MET A 344 -5.71 9.49 -5.25
C MET A 344 -6.28 9.30 -6.66
N SER A 345 -7.12 10.18 -7.21
CA SER A 345 -7.54 11.48 -6.67
C SER A 345 -8.97 11.57 -6.10
N GLY A 346 -9.68 10.45 -5.95
CA GLY A 346 -10.94 10.44 -5.18
C GLY A 346 -10.66 10.82 -3.72
N GLY A 347 -9.56 10.31 -3.17
CA GLY A 347 -8.88 10.87 -2.01
C GLY A 347 -8.02 12.10 -2.39
N HIS A 348 -7.90 13.07 -1.48
CA HIS A 348 -7.17 14.32 -1.72
C HIS A 348 -5.71 14.31 -1.24
N SER A 349 -5.24 13.22 -0.61
CA SER A 349 -3.89 13.11 -0.07
C SER A 349 -3.24 11.79 -0.43
N ALA A 350 -1.96 11.85 -0.83
CA ALA A 350 -1.13 10.68 -1.10
C ALA A 350 -0.38 10.17 0.14
N SER A 351 -0.70 10.70 1.33
CA SER A 351 -0.10 10.31 2.60
C SER A 351 -0.92 9.24 3.30
N MET A 352 -0.28 8.13 3.68
CA MET A 352 -0.92 7.07 4.47
C MET A 352 -1.32 7.53 5.88
N LEU A 353 -0.73 8.61 6.40
CA LEU A 353 -1.19 9.22 7.66
C LEU A 353 -2.63 9.73 7.54
N ASP A 354 -3.01 10.25 6.37
CA ASP A 354 -4.39 10.69 6.13
C ASP A 354 -5.31 9.49 5.97
N SER A 355 -4.92 8.45 5.22
CA SER A 355 -5.71 7.20 5.17
C SER A 355 -5.93 6.57 6.55
N ILE A 356 -4.94 6.61 7.45
CA ILE A 356 -5.07 6.18 8.84
C ILE A 356 -6.13 7.02 9.58
N ARG A 357 -6.08 8.36 9.47
CA ARG A 357 -7.08 9.25 10.09
C ARG A 357 -8.47 9.02 9.53
N GLY A 358 -8.59 8.83 8.22
CA GLY A 358 -9.82 8.48 7.53
C GLY A 358 -10.42 7.18 8.07
N ALA A 359 -9.61 6.12 8.24
CA ALA A 359 -10.06 4.85 8.79
C ALA A 359 -10.53 4.98 10.26
N ILE A 360 -9.81 5.76 11.08
CA ILE A 360 -10.23 6.07 12.46
C ILE A 360 -11.59 6.78 12.45
N ALA A 361 -11.74 7.82 11.61
CA ALA A 361 -12.97 8.57 11.50
C ALA A 361 -14.14 7.69 11.03
N ALA A 362 -13.94 6.87 9.99
CA ALA A 362 -14.93 5.91 9.48
C ALA A 362 -15.44 4.99 10.59
N SER A 363 -14.52 4.36 11.34
CA SER A 363 -14.88 3.43 12.41
C SER A 363 -15.71 4.08 13.53
N ARG A 364 -15.42 5.35 13.85
CA ARG A 364 -16.17 6.12 14.85
C ARG A 364 -17.53 6.55 14.32
N MET A 365 -17.64 6.91 13.04
CA MET A 365 -18.92 7.22 12.39
C MET A 365 -19.85 6.00 12.41
N ILE A 366 -19.33 4.80 12.16
CA ILE A 366 -20.09 3.55 12.29
C ILE A 366 -20.62 3.37 13.73
N CYS A 367 -19.79 3.54 14.76
CA CYS A 367 -20.25 3.50 16.15
C CYS A 367 -21.37 4.50 16.44
N ILE A 368 -21.33 5.70 15.84
CA ILE A 368 -22.37 6.72 16.00
C ILE A 368 -23.66 6.29 15.31
N MET A 369 -23.58 5.83 14.06
CA MET A 369 -24.74 5.51 13.22
C MET A 369 -25.48 4.25 13.68
N GLU A 370 -24.74 3.20 14.05
CA GLU A 370 -25.34 1.90 14.39
C GLU A 370 -25.75 1.81 15.87
N HIS A 371 -25.49 2.85 16.68
CA HIS A 371 -25.63 2.85 18.15
C HIS A 371 -24.97 1.64 18.83
N GLU A 372 -24.05 0.97 18.15
CA GLU A 372 -23.30 -0.13 18.70
C GLU A 372 -22.30 0.41 19.74
N ARG A 373 -22.27 -0.23 20.92
CA ARG A 373 -21.18 -0.09 21.92
C ARG A 373 -19.82 -0.36 21.22
N PRO A 374 -18.63 0.02 21.77
CA PRO A 374 -17.42 0.42 21.02
C PRO A 374 -16.68 -0.64 20.16
N ARG A 375 -17.35 -1.71 19.72
CA ARG A 375 -16.81 -2.82 18.96
C ARG A 375 -16.34 -2.40 17.56
N ALA A 376 -17.06 -1.51 16.87
CA ALA A 376 -16.68 -1.09 15.52
C ALA A 376 -15.44 -0.18 15.47
N GLN A 377 -15.08 0.46 16.58
CA GLN A 377 -13.94 1.38 16.62
C GLN A 377 -12.62 0.63 16.36
N LEU A 378 -11.78 1.21 15.49
CA LEU A 378 -10.42 0.75 15.28
C LEU A 378 -9.49 1.38 16.33
N SER A 379 -8.66 0.55 16.94
CA SER A 379 -7.57 0.98 17.81
C SER A 379 -6.38 1.50 17.00
N ILE A 380 -5.51 2.28 17.64
CA ILE A 380 -4.26 2.76 17.02
C ILE A 380 -3.43 1.60 16.49
N THR A 381 -3.27 0.52 17.27
CA THR A 381 -2.55 -0.69 16.86
C THR A 381 -3.11 -1.29 15.57
N GLU A 382 -4.44 -1.41 15.48
CA GLU A 382 -5.09 -1.94 14.29
C GLU A 382 -4.85 -1.05 13.08
N THR A 383 -4.94 0.28 13.23
CA THR A 383 -4.69 1.17 12.09
C THR A 383 -3.24 1.15 11.61
N VAL A 384 -2.28 0.98 12.51
CA VAL A 384 -0.86 0.78 12.15
C VAL A 384 -0.69 -0.54 11.42
N TYR A 385 -1.34 -1.61 11.89
CA TYR A 385 -1.35 -2.90 11.20
C TYR A 385 -1.92 -2.76 9.79
N LEU A 386 -3.11 -2.18 9.61
CA LEU A 386 -3.75 -2.01 8.31
C LEU A 386 -2.88 -1.18 7.33
N ALA A 387 -2.15 -0.18 7.84
CA ALA A 387 -1.27 0.68 7.06
C ALA A 387 0.12 0.09 6.78
N THR A 388 0.46 -1.06 7.38
CA THR A 388 1.78 -1.71 7.22
C THR A 388 1.61 -3.19 6.91
N LEU A 389 1.64 -4.06 7.92
CA LEU A 389 1.61 -5.51 7.76
C LEU A 389 0.33 -6.01 7.06
N GLY A 390 -0.83 -5.43 7.34
CA GLY A 390 -2.09 -5.75 6.66
C GLY A 390 -2.04 -5.44 5.16
N GLY A 391 -1.36 -4.37 4.76
CA GLY A 391 -1.10 -4.07 3.35
C GLY A 391 -0.12 -5.05 2.70
N ILE A 392 0.96 -5.42 3.40
CA ILE A 392 1.90 -6.46 2.96
C ILE A 392 1.20 -7.81 2.77
N GLU A 393 0.32 -8.21 3.69
CA GLU A 393 -0.50 -9.42 3.59
C GLU A 393 -1.53 -9.35 2.45
N ALA A 394 -2.15 -8.18 2.23
CA ALA A 394 -3.04 -7.95 1.10
C ALA A 394 -2.33 -8.13 -0.25
N MET A 395 -1.05 -7.74 -0.33
CA MET A 395 -0.22 -7.89 -1.52
C MET A 395 0.52 -9.25 -1.61
N GLY A 396 0.33 -10.14 -0.62
CA GLY A 396 0.99 -11.46 -0.59
C GLY A 396 2.51 -11.39 -0.42
N LEU A 397 3.01 -10.40 0.34
CA LEU A 397 4.44 -10.13 0.54
C LEU A 397 4.93 -10.45 1.96
N GLN A 398 4.06 -11.00 2.83
CA GLN A 398 4.30 -11.18 4.27
C GLN A 398 5.50 -12.06 4.62
N ASP A 399 5.84 -13.01 3.76
CA ASP A 399 6.98 -13.92 3.99
C ASP A 399 8.34 -13.26 3.70
N ARG A 400 8.33 -12.04 3.16
CA ARG A 400 9.54 -11.35 2.68
C ARG A 400 9.70 -9.96 3.26
N VAL A 401 8.63 -9.26 3.62
CA VAL A 401 8.64 -7.83 3.98
C VAL A 401 7.69 -7.59 5.17
N GLY A 402 7.72 -6.41 5.79
CA GLY A 402 6.71 -5.97 6.77
C GLY A 402 7.10 -6.11 8.24
N SER A 403 8.19 -6.82 8.56
CA SER A 403 8.76 -6.89 9.91
C SER A 403 10.21 -6.43 9.89
N LEU A 404 10.54 -5.49 10.76
CA LEU A 404 11.91 -4.99 10.97
C LEU A 404 12.69 -5.84 11.98
N LEU A 405 12.00 -6.73 12.69
CA LEU A 405 12.57 -7.56 13.76
C LEU A 405 12.56 -9.06 13.43
N THR A 406 12.37 -9.41 12.16
CA THR A 406 12.44 -10.77 11.63
C THR A 406 13.65 -10.93 10.70
N VAL A 407 14.55 -11.86 11.04
CA VAL A 407 15.73 -12.16 10.20
C VAL A 407 15.28 -12.69 8.84
N GLY A 408 15.93 -12.22 7.77
CA GLY A 408 15.63 -12.58 6.38
C GLY A 408 14.62 -11.67 5.68
N HIS A 409 13.83 -10.89 6.42
CA HIS A 409 12.92 -9.91 5.81
C HIS A 409 13.70 -8.76 5.15
N GLU A 410 13.20 -8.24 4.03
CA GLU A 410 13.70 -7.04 3.38
C GLU A 410 13.38 -5.81 4.26
N PHE A 411 14.36 -4.93 4.44
CA PHE A 411 14.27 -3.79 5.36
C PHE A 411 13.57 -2.59 4.70
N ASP A 412 12.24 -2.58 4.77
CA ASP A 412 11.39 -1.47 4.34
C ASP A 412 10.90 -0.71 5.59
N ALA A 413 11.43 0.49 5.83
CA ALA A 413 11.26 1.21 7.09
C ALA A 413 11.14 2.72 6.90
N LEU A 414 10.51 3.38 7.86
CA LEU A 414 10.59 4.83 8.02
C LEU A 414 11.13 5.18 9.42
N LEU A 415 11.93 6.24 9.51
CA LEU A 415 12.39 6.80 10.77
C LEU A 415 11.54 8.03 11.11
N ARG A 416 10.73 7.90 12.15
CA ARG A 416 9.97 9.03 12.71
C ARG A 416 10.88 9.87 13.60
N SER A 417 10.81 11.20 13.47
CA SER A 417 11.43 12.15 14.40
C SER A 417 10.46 13.22 14.93
N SER A 418 10.69 13.63 16.16
CA SER A 418 10.06 14.79 16.81
C SER A 418 10.92 16.07 16.77
N SER A 419 12.11 16.03 16.17
CA SER A 419 12.98 17.22 16.11
C SER A 419 12.45 18.30 15.16
N ALA A 420 11.55 17.93 14.24
CA ALA A 420 10.86 18.84 13.33
C ALA A 420 9.53 19.39 13.91
N ASP A 421 9.27 19.22 15.22
CA ASP A 421 7.91 19.19 15.76
C ASP A 421 7.48 20.44 16.57
N PRO A 422 6.31 21.04 16.27
CA PRO A 422 5.53 21.88 17.20
C PRO A 422 4.59 21.09 18.13
N ILE A 423 4.40 19.77 17.96
CA ILE A 423 3.39 18.94 18.65
C ILE A 423 3.85 18.46 20.05
N GLY A 424 5.10 18.72 20.43
CA GLY A 424 5.60 18.62 21.81
C GLY A 424 5.47 17.22 22.43
N SER A 425 6.56 16.47 22.50
CA SER A 425 6.67 15.39 23.49
C SER A 425 7.27 15.96 24.76
N ALA A 426 6.45 16.16 25.80
CA ALA A 426 7.01 16.28 27.15
C ALA A 426 7.91 15.06 27.39
N PRO A 427 9.12 15.23 27.96
CA PRO A 427 10.02 14.12 28.19
C PRO A 427 9.34 13.06 29.06
N ALA A 428 9.73 11.79 28.88
CA ALA A 428 9.16 10.65 29.62
C ALA A 428 9.21 10.82 31.16
N THR A 429 10.02 11.75 31.66
CA THR A 429 10.16 12.13 33.06
C THR A 429 9.02 13.00 33.60
N ALA A 430 8.11 13.47 32.75
CA ALA A 430 6.89 14.17 33.17
C ALA A 430 5.87 13.17 33.77
N SER A 431 5.84 13.10 35.10
CA SER A 431 4.80 12.52 35.96
C SER A 431 4.35 11.06 35.65
N GLY A 432 5.07 10.06 36.16
CA GLY A 432 4.52 8.71 36.43
C GLY A 432 4.12 7.85 35.20
N ILE A 433 4.42 8.28 33.98
CA ILE A 433 4.10 7.54 32.75
C ILE A 433 5.13 6.42 32.52
N THR A 434 4.69 5.20 32.24
CA THR A 434 5.61 4.11 31.88
C THR A 434 6.26 4.37 30.52
N PRO A 435 7.51 3.92 30.27
CA PRO A 435 8.15 4.12 28.98
C PRO A 435 7.33 3.56 27.80
N ARG A 436 6.66 2.42 27.99
CA ARG A 436 5.79 1.84 26.97
C ARG A 436 4.63 2.78 26.62
N LYS A 437 3.96 3.36 27.61
CA LYS A 437 2.88 4.33 27.39
C LYS A 437 3.40 5.57 26.67
N TRP A 438 4.59 6.06 27.03
CA TRP A 438 5.17 7.23 26.37
C TRP A 438 5.39 7.02 24.86
N TYR A 439 5.92 5.88 24.43
CA TYR A 439 6.05 5.56 23.00
C TYR A 439 4.70 5.39 22.29
N LEU A 440 3.69 4.84 22.97
CA LEU A 440 2.33 4.78 22.42
C LEU A 440 1.73 6.19 22.23
N ASP A 441 1.87 7.06 23.22
CA ASP A 441 1.39 8.44 23.13
C ASP A 441 2.11 9.20 22.01
N MET A 442 3.42 8.95 21.81
CA MET A 442 4.17 9.52 20.68
C MET A 442 3.71 8.99 19.33
N LEU A 443 3.44 7.68 19.23
CA LEU A 443 2.91 7.08 18.02
C LEU A 443 1.54 7.66 17.68
N GLU A 444 0.63 7.70 18.66
CA GLU A 444 -0.70 8.27 18.48
C GLU A 444 -0.64 9.74 18.05
N LYS A 445 0.19 10.57 18.69
CA LYS A 445 0.43 11.95 18.27
C LYS A 445 0.97 12.05 16.84
N PHE A 446 1.91 11.19 16.46
CA PHE A 446 2.44 11.15 15.10
C PHE A 446 1.34 10.81 14.08
N LEU A 447 0.55 9.78 14.34
CA LEU A 447 -0.54 9.37 13.45
C LEU A 447 -1.62 10.45 13.33
N MET A 448 -2.00 11.08 14.45
CA MET A 448 -3.09 12.06 14.46
C MET A 448 -2.69 13.45 14.00
N CYS A 449 -1.45 13.88 14.26
CA CYS A 449 -1.03 15.27 14.04
C CYS A 449 0.19 15.42 13.14
N GLY A 450 0.93 14.35 12.85
CA GLY A 450 2.16 14.41 12.08
C GLY A 450 1.97 14.51 10.57
N ASP A 451 3.05 14.76 9.84
CA ASP A 451 3.07 14.73 8.38
C ASP A 451 4.45 14.31 7.87
N ASP A 452 4.75 14.61 6.61
CA ASP A 452 6.03 14.31 5.98
C ASP A 452 7.22 14.93 6.71
N ARG A 453 7.04 16.05 7.42
CA ARG A 453 8.11 16.69 8.21
C ARG A 453 8.55 15.84 9.40
N ASN A 454 7.70 14.91 9.86
CA ASN A 454 8.02 13.99 10.95
C ASN A 454 8.72 12.71 10.47
N ILE A 455 8.86 12.50 9.16
CA ILE A 455 9.51 11.32 8.57
C ILE A 455 10.90 11.75 8.09
N LEU A 456 11.92 11.40 8.86
CA LEU A 456 13.28 11.88 8.61
C LEU A 456 13.96 11.13 7.47
N HIS A 457 13.81 9.80 7.45
CA HIS A 457 14.42 8.91 6.46
C HIS A 457 13.47 7.77 6.13
N VAL A 458 13.52 7.32 4.87
CA VAL A 458 12.75 6.17 4.39
C VAL A 458 13.70 5.22 3.68
N TRP A 459 13.57 3.93 3.98
CA TRP A 459 14.34 2.86 3.38
C TRP A 459 13.43 1.84 2.70
N VAL A 460 13.85 1.37 1.53
CA VAL A 460 13.26 0.21 0.84
C VAL A 460 14.41 -0.75 0.56
N ARG A 461 14.25 -2.01 0.99
CA ARG A 461 15.28 -3.05 0.89
C ARG A 461 16.64 -2.55 1.39
N GLY A 462 16.64 -1.86 2.53
CA GLY A 462 17.85 -1.28 3.14
C GLY A 462 18.47 -0.09 2.40
N ARG A 463 18.00 0.29 1.20
CA ARG A 463 18.46 1.49 0.48
C ARG A 463 17.68 2.70 0.99
N ARG A 464 18.36 3.80 1.35
CA ARG A 464 17.69 5.05 1.69
C ARG A 464 17.11 5.67 0.40
N VAL A 465 15.80 5.89 0.36
CA VAL A 465 15.07 6.35 -0.84
C VAL A 465 14.43 7.74 -0.65
N ALA A 466 14.25 8.20 0.59
CA ALA A 466 13.84 9.56 0.90
C ALA A 466 14.43 10.03 2.24
N GLY A 467 14.38 11.35 2.47
CA GLY A 467 14.93 12.00 3.66
C GLY A 467 16.24 12.77 3.39
N ALA A 468 16.44 13.88 4.09
CA ALA A 468 17.65 14.72 4.01
C ALA A 468 18.46 14.68 5.32
N GLY A 469 19.77 14.88 5.23
CA GLY A 469 20.70 14.89 6.37
C GLY A 469 21.23 13.51 6.77
N ASP A 470 22.20 13.47 7.68
CA ASP A 470 22.66 12.22 8.29
C ASP A 470 21.72 11.80 9.42
N ALA A 471 21.42 10.51 9.52
CA ALA A 471 20.66 9.98 10.65
C ALA A 471 21.46 10.05 11.96
N SER A 472 22.78 10.27 11.86
CA SER A 472 23.71 10.50 12.95
C SER A 472 23.97 11.99 13.14
N ALA A 473 23.35 12.56 14.17
CA ALA A 473 23.85 13.75 14.87
C ALA A 473 23.52 13.63 16.35
#